data_AF-A0A438F054-F1
#
_entry.id   AF-A0A438F054-F1
#
_cell.length_a   1.000
_cell.length_b   1.000
_cell.length_c   1.000
_cell.angle_alpha   90.00
_cell.angle_beta   90.00
_cell.angle_gamma   90.00
#
_symmetry.space_group_name_H-M   'P 1'
#
loop_
_entity.id
_entity.type
_entity.pdbx_description
1 polymer ?
#
loop_
_entity_poly.entity_id
_entity_poly.type
_entity_poly.pdbx_seq_one_letter_code
_entity_poly.pdbx_strand_id
1 'polypeptide(L)'
;MSKLEKIIADLKLAESKKEALQQAFETLKSNASSVASFTLQWSDLDAHFSSLHSSIRNRLETLQSQLQQIESNPSTLINLFSHKQPNSIRSQVSDALRSSPSPATLVLDAILLLLKNGEGDFEESVVRHCVLLLEQLVQLVSIPPKVDGEVREKARRLAVEWKEKMRMESMGEVMGFLEILGIYGLVGEFDRDDLLELFEVVAVRDRAPELCRVLELEEKMPGEFW
;
A
#
# COMPACT_ATOMS: atom_id res chain seq x y z
N MET A 1 40.16 -16.15 73.96
CA MET A 1 39.30 -14.96 74.02
C MET A 1 38.53 -14.66 72.72
N SER A 2 38.70 -15.38 71.60
CA SER A 2 38.24 -14.90 70.27
C SER A 2 36.82 -15.29 69.76
N LYS A 3 36.01 -16.04 70.52
CA LYS A 3 34.65 -16.45 70.06
C LYS A 3 33.51 -15.78 70.84
N LEU A 4 33.66 -15.65 72.16
CA LEU A 4 32.64 -15.07 73.03
C LEU A 4 32.45 -13.57 72.78
N GLU A 5 33.54 -12.83 72.59
CA GLU A 5 33.51 -11.39 72.25
C GLU A 5 32.82 -11.14 70.91
N LYS A 6 33.05 -12.01 69.92
CA LYS A 6 32.39 -11.94 68.61
C LYS A 6 30.88 -12.15 68.72
N ILE A 7 30.44 -13.14 69.50
CA ILE A 7 29.01 -13.38 69.73
C ILE A 7 28.36 -12.17 70.42
N ILE A 8 29.03 -11.56 71.41
CA ILE A 8 28.53 -10.37 72.09
C ILE A 8 28.44 -9.18 71.13
N ALA A 9 29.42 -9.00 70.25
CA ALA A 9 29.42 -7.95 69.23
C ALA A 9 28.30 -8.15 68.19
N ASP A 10 28.12 -9.38 67.71
CA ASP A 10 27.06 -9.73 66.75
C ASP A 10 25.67 -9.54 67.37
N LEU A 11 25.50 -9.84 68.66
CA LEU A 11 24.24 -9.67 69.39
C LEU A 11 23.91 -8.18 69.60
N LYS A 12 24.90 -7.36 69.96
CA LYS A 12 24.74 -5.89 70.01
C LYS A 12 24.41 -5.29 68.65
N LEU A 13 25.05 -5.78 67.58
CA LEU A 13 24.78 -5.34 66.21
C LEU A 13 23.38 -5.74 65.74
N ALA A 14 22.90 -6.92 66.13
CA ALA A 14 21.55 -7.36 65.84
C ALA A 14 20.51 -6.47 66.55
N GLU A 15 20.78 -6.08 67.79
CA GLU A 15 19.92 -5.18 68.57
C GLU A 15 19.86 -3.77 67.95
N SER A 16 21.01 -3.19 67.60
CA SER A 16 21.04 -1.88 66.92
C SER A 16 20.33 -1.90 65.57
N LYS A 17 20.46 -3.00 64.81
CA LYS A 17 19.75 -3.18 63.53
C LYS A 17 18.24 -3.30 63.72
N LYS A 18 17.79 -4.00 64.77
CA LYS A 18 16.37 -4.11 65.12
C LYS A 18 15.80 -2.74 65.45
N GLU A 19 16.48 -1.94 66.27
CA GLU A 19 16.05 -0.58 66.62
C GLU A 19 15.96 0.32 65.38
N ALA A 20 16.96 0.29 64.51
CA ALA A 20 16.96 1.06 63.25
C ALA A 20 15.80 0.65 62.33
N LEU A 21 15.51 -0.65 62.22
CA LEU A 21 14.36 -1.18 61.47
C LEU A 21 13.04 -0.69 62.06
N GLN A 22 12.93 -0.66 63.39
CA GLN A 22 11.73 -0.22 64.08
C GLN A 22 11.48 1.29 63.87
N GLN A 23 12.55 2.09 63.92
CA GLN A 23 12.49 3.52 63.61
C GLN A 23 12.10 3.78 62.15
N ALA A 24 12.69 3.04 61.21
CA ALA A 24 12.34 3.13 59.80
C ALA A 24 10.87 2.73 59.56
N PHE A 25 10.38 1.70 60.25
CA PHE A 25 8.99 1.26 60.17
C PHE A 25 8.02 2.31 60.72
N GLU A 26 8.29 2.89 61.90
CA GLU A 26 7.46 3.95 62.45
C GLU A 26 7.51 5.23 61.60
N THR A 27 8.66 5.53 60.97
CA THR A 27 8.80 6.66 60.02
C THR A 27 7.97 6.42 58.75
N LEU A 28 7.95 5.18 58.24
CA LEU A 28 7.13 4.80 57.10
C LEU A 28 5.65 4.85 57.46
N LYS A 29 5.28 4.36 58.65
CA LYS A 29 3.91 4.33 59.17
C LYS A 29 3.38 5.74 59.44
N SER A 30 4.19 6.63 60.00
CA SER A 30 3.80 8.04 60.20
C SER A 30 3.59 8.78 58.88
N ASN A 31 4.32 8.38 57.84
CA ASN A 31 4.23 8.95 56.49
C ASN A 31 3.29 8.13 55.58
N ALA A 32 2.56 7.15 56.11
CA ALA A 32 1.74 6.23 55.32
C ALA A 32 0.63 6.96 54.54
N SER A 33 0.09 8.04 55.10
CA SER A 33 -0.90 8.89 54.41
C SER A 33 -0.31 9.62 53.20
N SER A 34 0.93 10.12 53.31
CA SER A 34 1.66 10.76 52.20
C SER A 34 2.07 9.75 51.12
N VAL A 35 2.45 8.53 51.51
CA VAL A 35 2.74 7.44 50.58
C VAL A 35 1.47 6.95 49.88
N ALA A 36 0.36 6.82 50.63
CA ALA A 36 -0.94 6.46 50.06
C ALA A 36 -1.47 7.54 49.11
N SER A 37 -1.36 8.83 49.48
CA SER A 37 -1.76 9.94 48.62
C SER A 37 -0.93 9.99 47.34
N PHE A 38 0.39 9.75 47.44
CA PHE A 38 1.25 9.69 46.27
C PHE A 38 0.94 8.49 45.36
N THR A 39 0.61 7.33 45.94
CA THR A 39 0.22 6.13 45.18
C THR A 39 -1.09 6.34 44.41
N LEU A 40 -2.06 7.05 45.01
CA LEU A 40 -3.29 7.45 44.31
C LEU A 40 -2.99 8.44 43.17
N GLN A 41 -2.18 9.47 43.42
CA GLN A 41 -1.77 10.42 42.38
C GLN A 41 -1.00 9.75 41.24
N TRP A 42 -0.18 8.74 41.53
CA TRP A 42 0.49 7.96 40.51
C TRP A 42 -0.51 7.23 39.60
N SER A 43 -1.58 6.67 40.15
CA SER A 43 -2.62 6.04 39.32
C SER A 43 -3.34 7.04 38.41
N ASP A 44 -3.60 8.25 38.90
CA ASP A 44 -4.18 9.32 38.08
C ASP A 44 -3.22 9.73 36.95
N LEU A 45 -1.93 9.80 37.26
CA LEU A 45 -0.88 10.14 36.31
C LEU A 45 -0.69 9.05 35.25
N ASP A 46 -0.67 7.78 35.65
CA ASP A 46 -0.55 6.62 34.76
C ASP A 46 -1.77 6.49 33.83
N ALA A 47 -2.98 6.73 34.36
CA ALA A 47 -4.19 6.81 33.57
C ALA A 47 -4.11 7.94 32.53
N HIS A 48 -3.59 9.11 32.92
CA HIS A 48 -3.41 10.24 32.00
C HIS A 48 -2.39 9.92 30.89
N PHE A 49 -1.24 9.32 31.23
CA PHE A 49 -0.26 8.88 30.24
C PHE A 49 -0.82 7.82 29.29
N SER A 50 -1.56 6.84 29.82
CA SER A 50 -2.23 5.81 29.02
C SER A 50 -3.25 6.40 28.05
N SER A 51 -4.03 7.40 28.51
CA SER A 51 -4.99 8.14 27.69
C SER A 51 -4.32 8.98 26.60
N LEU A 52 -3.22 9.66 26.93
CA LEU A 52 -2.43 10.40 25.94
C LEU A 52 -1.86 9.44 24.89
N HIS A 53 -1.29 8.32 25.32
CA HIS A 53 -0.71 7.31 24.45
C HIS A 53 -1.77 6.69 23.53
N SER A 54 -2.96 6.37 24.03
CA SER A 54 -4.06 5.85 23.20
C SER A 54 -4.54 6.90 22.20
N SER A 55 -4.67 8.15 22.62
CA SER A 55 -5.07 9.26 21.74
C SER A 55 -4.06 9.49 20.60
N ILE A 56 -2.76 9.46 20.90
CA ILE A 56 -1.70 9.59 19.89
C ILE A 56 -1.74 8.39 18.93
N ARG A 57 -1.85 7.17 19.45
CA ARG A 57 -1.93 5.95 18.64
C ARG A 57 -3.12 6.00 17.68
N ASN A 58 -4.32 6.28 18.19
CA ASN A 58 -5.53 6.38 17.38
C ASN A 58 -5.40 7.46 16.28
N ARG A 59 -4.78 8.59 16.61
CA ARG A 59 -4.58 9.69 15.67
C ARG A 59 -3.55 9.33 14.60
N LEU A 60 -2.50 8.58 14.93
CA LEU A 60 -1.54 8.06 13.97
C LEU A 60 -2.19 7.05 13.01
N GLU A 61 -2.99 6.12 13.52
CA GLU A 61 -3.76 5.18 12.70
C GLU A 61 -4.76 5.90 11.79
N THR A 62 -5.41 6.95 12.31
CA THR A 62 -6.32 7.80 11.52
C THR A 62 -5.56 8.52 10.40
N LEU A 63 -4.40 9.11 10.70
CA LEU A 63 -3.58 9.79 9.68
C LEU A 63 -3.01 8.83 8.65
N GLN A 64 -2.61 7.63 9.05
CA GLN A 64 -2.14 6.59 8.13
C GLN A 64 -3.24 6.15 7.18
N SER A 65 -4.45 5.89 7.69
CA SER A 65 -5.59 5.55 6.82
C SER A 65 -5.95 6.71 5.89
N GLN A 66 -5.90 7.96 6.34
CA GLN A 66 -6.12 9.13 5.49
C GLN A 66 -5.07 9.29 4.39
N LEU A 67 -3.78 9.15 4.72
CA LEU A 67 -2.71 9.22 3.71
C LEU A 67 -2.85 8.11 2.68
N GLN A 68 -3.17 6.89 3.11
CA GLN A 68 -3.40 5.77 2.20
C GLN A 68 -4.58 6.02 1.26
N GLN A 69 -5.64 6.71 1.71
CA GLN A 69 -6.77 7.12 0.87
C GLN A 69 -6.42 8.27 -0.10
N ILE A 70 -5.55 9.21 0.30
CA ILE A 70 -5.10 10.31 -0.55
C ILE A 70 -4.14 9.81 -1.65
N GLU A 71 -3.23 8.91 -1.30
CA GLU A 71 -2.30 8.27 -2.25
C GLU A 71 -3.03 7.26 -3.16
N SER A 72 -4.11 6.65 -2.66
CA SER A 72 -5.01 5.80 -3.46
C SER A 72 -6.13 6.57 -4.16
N ASN A 73 -5.99 7.89 -4.31
CA ASN A 73 -6.95 8.67 -5.08
C ASN A 73 -6.53 8.69 -6.56
N PRO A 74 -7.37 8.20 -7.50
CA PRO A 74 -7.07 8.21 -8.93
C PRO A 74 -6.83 9.64 -9.48
N SER A 75 -7.39 10.67 -8.84
CA SER A 75 -7.15 12.08 -9.20
C SER A 75 -5.70 12.51 -8.97
N THR A 76 -5.01 11.91 -7.99
CA THR A 76 -3.60 12.19 -7.71
C THR A 76 -2.73 11.76 -8.89
N LEU A 77 -2.99 10.58 -9.47
CA LEU A 77 -2.30 10.10 -10.66
C LEU A 77 -2.55 11.02 -11.86
N ILE A 78 -3.78 11.49 -12.04
CA ILE A 78 -4.14 12.39 -13.14
C ILE A 78 -3.42 13.74 -13.01
N ASN A 79 -3.34 14.29 -11.81
CA ASN A 79 -2.64 15.56 -11.56
C ASN A 79 -1.13 15.50 -11.86
N LEU A 80 -0.50 14.32 -11.78
CA LEU A 80 0.91 14.15 -12.16
C LEU A 80 1.15 14.43 -13.65
N PHE A 81 0.14 14.16 -14.49
CA PHE A 81 0.20 14.39 -15.93
C PHE A 81 0.01 15.86 -16.32
N SER A 82 -0.71 16.64 -15.50
CA SER A 82 -1.00 18.05 -15.79
C SER A 82 0.18 19.01 -15.58
N HIS A 83 1.20 18.62 -14.80
CA HIS A 83 2.18 19.60 -14.28
C HIS A 83 3.68 19.26 -14.44
N LYS A 84 4.07 18.16 -15.11
CA LYS A 84 5.49 17.71 -15.08
C LYS A 84 6.02 17.11 -16.39
N GLN A 85 7.36 16.99 -16.45
CA GLN A 85 8.11 16.36 -17.54
C GLN A 85 8.03 14.82 -17.50
N PRO A 86 8.04 14.11 -18.65
CA PRO A 86 7.70 12.68 -18.75
C PRO A 86 8.54 11.72 -17.90
N ASN A 87 9.86 11.95 -17.82
CA ASN A 87 10.77 11.04 -17.13
C ASN A 87 10.65 11.11 -15.59
N SER A 88 10.19 12.25 -15.05
CA SER A 88 9.94 12.42 -13.61
C SER A 88 8.58 11.83 -13.22
N ILE A 89 7.63 11.74 -14.16
CA ILE A 89 6.29 11.22 -13.90
C ILE A 89 6.33 9.71 -13.67
N ARG A 90 7.12 8.95 -14.46
CA ARG A 90 7.17 7.48 -14.35
C ARG A 90 7.53 7.00 -12.94
N SER A 91 8.57 7.59 -12.33
CA SER A 91 8.97 7.20 -10.96
C SER A 91 7.90 7.55 -9.93
N GLN A 92 7.27 8.73 -10.03
CA GLN A 92 6.20 9.15 -9.11
C GLN A 92 4.95 8.26 -9.24
N VAL A 93 4.57 7.88 -10.46
CA VAL A 93 3.49 6.91 -10.69
C VAL A 93 3.86 5.57 -10.07
N SER A 94 5.08 5.06 -10.31
CA SER A 94 5.54 3.80 -9.72
C SER A 94 5.47 3.81 -8.19
N ASP A 95 5.93 4.89 -7.55
CA ASP A 95 5.91 5.03 -6.09
C ASP A 95 4.48 5.11 -5.55
N ALA A 96 3.59 5.86 -6.20
CA ALA A 96 2.18 5.93 -5.82
C ALA A 96 1.49 4.56 -5.93
N LEU A 97 1.79 3.80 -7.00
CA LEU A 97 1.26 2.45 -7.17
C LEU A 97 1.79 1.48 -6.10
N ARG A 98 3.07 1.57 -5.70
CA ARG A 98 3.64 0.73 -4.62
C ARG A 98 3.04 1.02 -3.26
N SER A 99 2.66 2.27 -2.99
CA SER A 99 2.01 2.67 -1.74
C SER A 99 0.52 2.32 -1.71
N SER A 100 -0.09 2.00 -2.85
CA SER A 100 -1.50 1.67 -2.93
C SER A 100 -1.80 0.25 -2.41
N PRO A 101 -2.86 0.04 -1.60
CA PRO A 101 -3.30 -1.28 -1.18
C PRO A 101 -3.90 -2.10 -2.33
N SER A 102 -4.42 -1.46 -3.38
CA SER A 102 -4.92 -2.12 -4.58
C SER A 102 -4.49 -1.34 -5.84
N PRO A 103 -3.26 -1.57 -6.33
CA PRO A 103 -2.72 -0.84 -7.48
C PRO A 103 -3.56 -1.03 -8.75
N ALA A 104 -4.12 -2.23 -8.95
CA ALA A 104 -4.99 -2.53 -10.09
C ALA A 104 -6.30 -1.73 -10.05
N THR A 105 -6.96 -1.63 -8.90
CA THR A 105 -8.17 -0.79 -8.76
C THR A 105 -7.85 0.68 -9.01
N LEU A 106 -6.74 1.17 -8.45
CA LEU A 106 -6.32 2.56 -8.59
C LEU A 106 -6.06 2.95 -10.05
N VAL A 107 -5.33 2.11 -10.80
CA VAL A 107 -5.08 2.34 -12.24
C VAL A 107 -6.39 2.33 -13.04
N LEU A 108 -7.27 1.36 -12.77
CA LEU A 108 -8.55 1.28 -13.46
C LEU A 108 -9.40 2.53 -13.24
N ASP A 109 -9.54 2.98 -11.99
CA ASP A 109 -10.32 4.17 -11.67
C ASP A 109 -9.70 5.44 -12.29
N ALA A 110 -8.36 5.53 -12.35
CA ALA A 110 -7.67 6.64 -13.00
C ALA A 110 -7.92 6.68 -14.51
N ILE A 111 -7.87 5.53 -15.19
CA ILE A 111 -8.19 5.43 -16.62
C ILE A 111 -9.65 5.83 -16.88
N LEU A 112 -10.59 5.32 -16.09
CA LEU A 112 -12.01 5.68 -16.23
C LEU A 112 -12.25 7.19 -16.05
N LEU A 113 -11.51 7.83 -15.14
CA LEU A 113 -11.58 9.28 -14.95
C LEU A 113 -10.96 10.05 -16.13
N LEU A 114 -9.87 9.57 -16.71
CA LEU A 114 -9.25 10.17 -17.90
C LEU A 114 -10.18 10.11 -19.13
N LEU A 115 -10.93 9.01 -19.27
CA LEU A 115 -11.82 8.77 -20.40
C LEU A 115 -13.22 9.37 -20.25
N LYS A 116 -13.57 9.88 -19.06
CA LYS A 116 -14.95 10.22 -18.65
C LYS A 116 -15.68 11.25 -19.51
N ASN A 117 -14.97 11.98 -20.37
CA ASN A 117 -15.50 13.11 -21.14
C ASN A 117 -15.26 13.01 -22.67
N GLY A 118 -14.78 11.87 -23.17
CA GLY A 118 -14.50 11.69 -24.60
C GLY A 118 -15.73 11.31 -25.41
N GLU A 119 -16.46 12.30 -25.93
CA GLU A 119 -17.33 12.09 -27.09
C GLU A 119 -16.48 12.11 -28.36
N GLY A 120 -16.20 10.94 -28.93
CA GLY A 120 -15.39 10.78 -30.15
C GLY A 120 -14.14 9.93 -29.95
N ASP A 121 -13.20 10.05 -30.89
CA ASP A 121 -11.93 9.33 -30.89
C ASP A 121 -11.09 9.63 -29.65
N PHE A 122 -10.23 8.69 -29.27
CA PHE A 122 -9.29 8.91 -28.17
C PHE A 122 -8.29 10.04 -28.50
N GLU A 123 -8.11 10.94 -27.53
CA GLU A 123 -7.03 11.91 -27.57
C GLU A 123 -5.68 11.20 -27.36
N GLU A 124 -4.73 11.42 -28.26
CA GLU A 124 -3.41 10.74 -28.21
C GLU A 124 -2.69 10.95 -26.87
N SER A 125 -2.83 12.14 -26.27
CA SER A 125 -2.25 12.45 -24.96
C SER A 125 -2.85 11.57 -23.87
N VAL A 126 -4.16 11.38 -23.87
CA VAL A 126 -4.91 10.56 -22.89
C VAL A 126 -4.54 9.09 -23.02
N VAL A 127 -4.47 8.57 -24.25
CA VAL A 127 -4.02 7.20 -24.52
C VAL A 127 -2.62 6.97 -23.98
N ARG A 128 -1.71 7.91 -24.24
CA ARG A 128 -0.32 7.84 -23.76
C ARG A 128 -0.24 7.79 -22.23
N HIS A 129 -1.08 8.55 -21.52
CA HIS A 129 -1.15 8.50 -20.06
C HIS A 129 -1.71 7.17 -19.56
N CYS A 130 -2.76 6.64 -20.20
CA CYS A 130 -3.34 5.35 -19.85
C CYS A 130 -2.33 4.21 -20.01
N VAL A 131 -1.66 4.15 -21.16
CA VAL A 131 -0.59 3.17 -21.43
C VAL A 131 0.52 3.29 -20.40
N LEU A 132 0.97 4.51 -20.03
CA LEU A 132 2.00 4.65 -19.00
C LEU A 132 1.56 4.11 -17.63
N LEU A 133 0.30 4.30 -17.23
CA LEU A 133 -0.24 3.74 -15.99
C LEU A 133 -0.24 2.21 -16.01
N LEU A 134 -0.71 1.63 -17.13
CA LEU A 134 -0.79 0.18 -17.34
C LEU A 134 0.61 -0.45 -17.39
N GLU A 135 1.55 0.15 -18.12
CA GLU A 135 2.95 -0.26 -18.16
C GLU A 135 3.58 -0.28 -16.75
N GLN A 136 3.34 0.75 -15.92
CA GLN A 136 3.86 0.78 -14.56
C GLN A 136 3.23 -0.28 -13.67
N LEU A 137 1.96 -0.60 -13.87
CA LEU A 137 1.31 -1.69 -13.16
C LEU A 137 1.88 -3.05 -13.56
N VAL A 138 2.11 -3.30 -14.86
CA VAL A 138 2.76 -4.53 -15.36
C VAL A 138 4.14 -4.72 -14.75
N GLN A 139 4.94 -3.65 -14.65
CA GLN A 139 6.26 -3.72 -14.03
C GLN A 139 6.22 -4.06 -12.54
N LEU A 140 5.14 -3.69 -11.84
CA LEU A 140 4.98 -3.97 -10.41
C LEU A 140 4.37 -5.35 -10.14
N VAL A 141 3.64 -5.90 -11.11
CA VAL A 141 2.82 -7.10 -10.94
C VAL A 141 3.35 -8.20 -11.84
N SER A 142 4.23 -9.05 -11.28
CA SER A 142 4.82 -10.20 -11.99
C SER A 142 3.90 -11.43 -12.10
N ILE A 143 2.68 -11.38 -11.55
CA ILE A 143 1.70 -12.47 -11.53
C ILE A 143 0.33 -11.83 -11.76
N PRO A 144 -0.54 -12.28 -12.69
CA PRO A 144 -1.86 -11.69 -12.85
C PRO A 144 -2.54 -11.62 -11.49
N PRO A 145 -2.92 -10.41 -11.01
CA PRO A 145 -3.46 -10.25 -9.69
C PRO A 145 -4.71 -11.11 -9.60
N LYS A 146 -4.99 -11.69 -8.42
CA LYS A 146 -6.32 -12.23 -8.14
C LYS A 146 -7.27 -11.04 -7.99
N VAL A 147 -7.60 -10.43 -9.12
CA VAL A 147 -8.42 -9.23 -9.21
C VAL A 147 -9.79 -9.57 -8.65
N ASP A 148 -10.25 -8.72 -7.74
CA ASP A 148 -11.59 -8.83 -7.17
C ASP A 148 -12.66 -8.84 -8.28
N GLY A 149 -13.77 -9.56 -8.06
CA GLY A 149 -14.81 -9.73 -9.07
C GLY A 149 -15.41 -8.40 -9.54
N GLU A 150 -15.55 -7.41 -8.65
CA GLU A 150 -16.08 -6.09 -9.02
C GLU A 150 -15.10 -5.32 -9.91
N VAL A 151 -13.80 -5.37 -9.59
CA VAL A 151 -12.74 -4.69 -10.35
C VAL A 151 -12.61 -5.31 -11.73
N ARG A 152 -12.67 -6.65 -11.83
CA ARG A 152 -12.64 -7.37 -13.11
C ARG A 152 -13.84 -7.01 -13.99
N GLU A 153 -15.02 -6.85 -13.40
CA GLU A 153 -16.22 -6.49 -14.14
C GLU A 153 -16.21 -5.02 -14.62
N LYS A 154 -15.63 -4.10 -13.82
CA LYS A 154 -15.35 -2.72 -14.30
C LYS A 154 -14.35 -2.74 -15.47
N ALA A 155 -13.29 -3.52 -15.36
CA ALA A 155 -12.28 -3.66 -16.42
C ALA A 155 -12.88 -4.26 -17.70
N ARG A 156 -13.79 -5.24 -17.58
CA ARG A 156 -14.54 -5.80 -18.73
C ARG A 156 -15.31 -4.72 -19.47
N ARG A 157 -16.11 -3.91 -18.77
CA ARG A 157 -16.88 -2.82 -19.41
C ARG A 157 -15.96 -1.83 -20.13
N LEU A 158 -14.86 -1.44 -19.49
CA LEU A 158 -13.86 -0.59 -20.10
C LEU A 158 -13.25 -1.23 -21.36
N ALA A 159 -12.91 -2.52 -21.33
CA ALA A 159 -12.33 -3.21 -22.47
C ALA A 159 -13.29 -3.28 -23.66
N VAL A 160 -14.58 -3.50 -23.42
CA VAL A 160 -15.61 -3.48 -24.48
C VAL A 160 -15.71 -2.08 -25.09
N GLU A 161 -15.84 -1.04 -24.29
CA GLU A 161 -15.91 0.35 -24.77
C GLU A 161 -14.63 0.75 -25.52
N TRP A 162 -13.47 0.34 -25.02
CA TRP A 162 -12.18 0.61 -25.64
C TRP A 162 -12.06 -0.07 -27.00
N LYS A 163 -12.48 -1.34 -27.11
CA LYS A 163 -12.47 -2.08 -28.38
C LYS A 163 -13.38 -1.44 -29.43
N GLU A 164 -14.53 -0.90 -29.03
CA GLU A 164 -15.46 -0.23 -29.95
C GLU A 164 -14.91 1.11 -30.47
N LYS A 165 -14.11 1.82 -29.67
CA LYS A 165 -13.58 3.15 -30.00
C LYS A 165 -12.19 3.13 -30.63
N MET A 166 -11.38 2.10 -30.38
CA MET A 166 -9.97 2.11 -30.77
C MET A 166 -9.78 2.06 -32.29
N ARG A 167 -8.76 2.76 -32.77
CA ARG A 167 -8.29 2.70 -34.15
C ARG A 167 -7.16 1.68 -34.25
N MET A 168 -7.31 0.71 -35.15
CA MET A 168 -6.30 -0.35 -35.38
C MET A 168 -4.93 0.19 -35.81
N GLU A 169 -4.90 1.35 -36.45
CA GLU A 169 -3.67 2.07 -36.85
C GLU A 169 -2.97 2.77 -35.68
N SER A 170 -3.68 3.00 -34.57
CA SER A 170 -3.14 3.65 -33.37
C SER A 170 -2.54 2.61 -32.45
N MET A 171 -1.24 2.35 -32.63
CA MET A 171 -0.48 1.40 -31.81
C MET A 171 -0.64 1.66 -30.29
N GLY A 172 -0.76 2.92 -29.86
CA GLY A 172 -0.98 3.24 -28.44
C GLY A 172 -2.36 2.77 -27.93
N GLU A 173 -3.40 2.86 -28.75
CA GLU A 173 -4.74 2.41 -28.40
C GLU A 173 -4.82 0.88 -28.39
N VAL A 174 -4.20 0.23 -29.37
CA VAL A 174 -4.09 -1.25 -29.42
C VAL A 174 -3.30 -1.77 -28.22
N MET A 175 -2.16 -1.15 -27.89
CA MET A 175 -1.36 -1.52 -26.72
C MET A 175 -2.14 -1.36 -25.42
N GLY A 176 -2.80 -0.22 -25.22
CA GLY A 176 -3.62 0.01 -24.03
C GLY A 176 -4.73 -1.03 -23.87
N PHE A 177 -5.36 -1.44 -24.97
CA PHE A 177 -6.37 -2.51 -24.95
C PHE A 177 -5.77 -3.85 -24.52
N LEU A 178 -4.68 -4.29 -25.14
CA LEU A 178 -4.04 -5.58 -24.81
C LEU A 178 -3.53 -5.61 -23.37
N GLU A 179 -2.96 -4.52 -22.87
CA GLU A 179 -2.52 -4.40 -21.48
C GLU A 179 -3.68 -4.53 -20.49
N ILE A 180 -4.84 -3.91 -20.79
CA ILE A 180 -6.07 -4.10 -19.98
C ILE A 180 -6.46 -5.58 -19.95
N LEU A 181 -6.45 -6.27 -21.09
CA LEU A 181 -6.84 -7.68 -21.11
C LEU A 181 -5.93 -8.57 -20.29
N GLY A 182 -4.61 -8.34 -20.36
CA GLY A 182 -3.62 -9.12 -19.62
C GLY A 182 -3.67 -8.85 -18.13
N ILE A 183 -3.63 -7.58 -17.73
CA ILE A 183 -3.60 -7.18 -16.32
C ILE A 183 -4.84 -7.66 -15.57
N TYR A 184 -6.03 -7.58 -16.20
CA TYR A 184 -7.30 -7.88 -15.53
C TYR A 184 -7.84 -9.29 -15.85
N GLY A 185 -7.06 -10.14 -16.54
CA GLY A 185 -7.44 -11.53 -16.83
C GLY A 185 -8.72 -11.66 -17.67
N LEU A 186 -8.76 -10.89 -18.76
CA LEU A 186 -9.91 -10.80 -19.68
C LEU A 186 -9.64 -11.42 -21.05
N VAL A 187 -8.42 -11.91 -21.31
CA VAL A 187 -8.02 -12.51 -22.61
C VAL A 187 -9.01 -13.56 -23.10
N GLY A 188 -9.48 -14.44 -22.21
CA GLY A 188 -10.43 -15.51 -22.55
C GLY A 188 -11.84 -15.05 -22.91
N GLU A 189 -12.13 -13.75 -22.88
CA GLU A 189 -13.45 -13.17 -23.14
C GLU A 189 -13.57 -12.57 -24.54
N PHE A 190 -12.46 -12.52 -25.28
CA PHE A 190 -12.38 -11.97 -26.62
C PHE A 190 -12.01 -13.05 -27.63
N ASP A 191 -12.42 -12.85 -28.88
CA ASP A 191 -12.11 -13.77 -29.97
C ASP A 191 -10.59 -13.87 -30.17
N ARG A 192 -10.11 -15.10 -30.40
CA ARG A 192 -8.69 -15.37 -30.50
C ARG A 192 -8.08 -14.75 -31.76
N ASP A 193 -8.77 -14.84 -32.89
CA ASP A 193 -8.24 -14.41 -34.17
C ASP A 193 -8.18 -12.88 -34.20
N ASP A 194 -9.20 -12.20 -33.66
CA ASP A 194 -9.17 -10.76 -33.40
C ASP A 194 -7.96 -10.33 -32.55
N LEU A 195 -7.64 -11.10 -31.50
CA LEU A 195 -6.50 -10.80 -30.64
C LEU A 195 -5.17 -10.97 -31.39
N LEU A 196 -5.04 -12.01 -32.22
CA LEU A 196 -3.83 -12.24 -33.01
C LEU A 196 -3.54 -11.07 -33.96
N GLU A 197 -4.56 -10.55 -34.65
CA GLU A 197 -4.42 -9.37 -35.50
C GLU A 197 -3.92 -8.15 -34.71
N LEU A 198 -4.39 -7.96 -33.48
CA LEU A 198 -3.92 -6.88 -32.60
C LEU A 198 -2.46 -7.07 -32.16
N PHE A 199 -2.02 -8.32 -31.94
CA PHE A 199 -0.62 -8.60 -31.61
C PHE A 199 0.32 -8.30 -32.77
N GLU A 200 -0.08 -8.57 -34.01
CA GLU A 200 0.73 -8.24 -35.20
C GLU A 200 1.03 -6.74 -35.28
N VAL A 201 0.08 -5.89 -34.90
CA VAL A 201 0.27 -4.42 -34.84
C VAL A 201 1.31 -4.02 -33.80
N VAL A 202 1.38 -4.70 -32.66
CA VAL A 202 2.25 -4.34 -31.52
C VAL A 202 3.62 -5.03 -31.57
N ALA A 203 3.75 -6.16 -32.26
CA ALA A 203 4.99 -6.91 -32.44
C ALA A 203 6.11 -6.11 -33.13
N VAL A 204 5.76 -5.02 -33.83
CA VAL A 204 6.70 -4.14 -34.54
C VAL A 204 7.69 -3.38 -33.61
N ARG A 205 7.49 -3.36 -32.28
CA ARG A 205 8.28 -2.51 -31.35
C ARG A 205 9.07 -3.21 -30.23
N ASP A 206 9.50 -4.46 -30.40
CA ASP A 206 10.40 -5.16 -29.45
C ASP A 206 9.90 -5.31 -27.99
N ARG A 207 8.58 -5.12 -27.73
CA ARG A 207 7.96 -5.33 -26.40
C ARG A 207 7.00 -6.51 -26.31
N ALA A 208 6.88 -7.28 -27.39
CA ALA A 208 6.08 -8.52 -27.43
C ALA A 208 6.40 -9.51 -26.28
N PRO A 209 7.67 -9.70 -25.84
CA PRO A 209 7.97 -10.74 -24.84
C PRO A 209 7.33 -10.51 -23.46
N GLU A 210 7.18 -9.25 -23.04
CA GLU A 210 6.65 -8.89 -21.72
C GLU A 210 5.13 -9.01 -21.68
N LEU A 211 4.46 -8.61 -22.75
CA LEU A 211 3.02 -8.76 -22.95
C LEU A 211 2.63 -10.24 -23.06
N CYS A 212 3.35 -11.04 -23.86
CA CYS A 212 3.06 -12.47 -24.02
C CYS A 212 3.11 -13.25 -22.69
N ARG A 213 4.04 -12.89 -21.79
CA ARG A 213 4.15 -13.48 -20.45
C ARG A 213 2.95 -13.13 -19.57
N VAL A 214 2.48 -11.89 -19.63
CA VAL A 214 1.32 -11.41 -18.84
C VAL A 214 0.01 -12.00 -19.36
N LEU A 215 -0.08 -12.27 -20.66
CA LEU A 215 -1.31 -12.70 -21.33
C LEU A 215 -1.51 -14.22 -21.33
N GLU A 216 -0.59 -15.01 -20.74
CA GLU A 216 -0.60 -16.49 -20.75
C GLU A 216 -0.70 -17.09 -22.16
N LEU A 217 -0.22 -16.35 -23.18
CA LEU A 217 -0.33 -16.76 -24.58
C LEU A 217 0.78 -17.76 -25.00
N GLU A 218 1.70 -18.09 -24.09
CA GLU A 218 2.79 -19.06 -24.30
C GLU A 218 2.30 -20.46 -24.71
N GLU A 219 1.16 -20.93 -24.21
CA GLU A 219 0.60 -22.23 -24.63
C GLU A 219 -0.20 -22.16 -25.94
N LYS A 220 -0.51 -20.96 -26.44
CA LYS A 220 -1.52 -20.74 -27.48
C LYS A 220 -1.00 -20.12 -28.77
N MET A 221 0.18 -19.52 -28.79
CA MET A 221 0.77 -18.83 -29.95
C MET A 221 1.76 -19.72 -30.73
N PRO A 222 1.78 -19.67 -32.08
CA PRO A 222 2.80 -20.34 -32.89
C PRO A 222 4.21 -19.83 -32.55
N GLY A 223 5.22 -20.69 -32.78
CA GLY A 223 6.63 -20.45 -32.51
C GLY A 223 7.29 -19.27 -33.26
N GLU A 224 6.54 -18.53 -34.08
CA GLU A 224 7.04 -17.50 -35.00
C GLU A 224 7.01 -16.08 -34.41
N PHE A 225 6.43 -15.90 -33.22
CA PHE A 225 6.33 -14.62 -32.51
C PHE A 225 7.27 -14.49 -31.30
N TRP A 226 8.26 -15.40 -31.18
CA TRP A 226 9.27 -15.45 -30.10
C TRP A 226 10.64 -14.96 -30.55
#